data_AF-A0A7R7CPF6-F1
#
_entry.id   AF-A0A7R7CPF6-F1
#
_cell.length_a   1.000
_cell.length_b   1.000
_cell.length_c   1.000
_cell.angle_alpha   90.00
_cell.angle_beta   90.00
_cell.angle_gamma   90.00
#
_symmetry.space_group_name_H-M   'P 1'
#
loop_
_entity.id
_entity.type
_entity.pdbx_description
1 polymer ?
#
loop_
_entity_poly.entity_id
_entity_poly.type
_entity_poly.pdbx_seq_one_letter_code
_entity_poly.pdbx_strand_id
1 'polypeptide(L)'
;MFESYMNGMEPHSQHIARSGSKSITGTMFGILVRRGLIDPESLVTRYLPELQATAYRGATVQHLLDMTAGATLKGLWYVPNNDYFNYVVATGYFGPPEGHPDAPADIWQAILRITEPEAPHGARFKYFDPKIDVLALLWQIVSGEGSAAVGTTDWGRLR
;
A
#
# COMPACT_ATOMS: atom_id res chain seq x y z
N MET A 1 27.46 1.47 -20.84
CA MET A 1 26.72 0.80 -19.75
C MET A 1 27.74 0.44 -18.68
N PHE A 2 27.43 0.70 -17.40
CA PHE A 2 28.35 0.48 -16.27
C PHE A 2 27.56 -0.14 -15.13
N GLU A 3 28.11 -1.18 -14.50
CA GLU A 3 27.52 -1.91 -13.38
C GLU A 3 28.59 -2.12 -12.30
N SER A 4 28.19 -2.03 -11.03
CA SER A 4 29.06 -2.26 -9.87
C SER A 4 28.26 -2.88 -8.74
N TYR A 5 28.85 -3.87 -8.06
CA TYR A 5 28.23 -4.63 -6.98
C TYR A 5 29.14 -4.58 -5.76
N MET A 6 28.55 -4.35 -4.59
CA MET A 6 29.26 -4.12 -3.34
C MET A 6 28.82 -5.14 -2.28
N ASN A 7 29.61 -5.27 -1.21
CA ASN A 7 29.25 -6.10 -0.05
C ASN A 7 28.95 -7.57 -0.39
N GLY A 8 29.68 -8.14 -1.36
CA GLY A 8 29.51 -9.53 -1.77
C GLY A 8 28.25 -9.81 -2.59
N MET A 9 27.51 -8.78 -3.02
CA MET A 9 26.40 -8.94 -3.95
C MET A 9 26.91 -9.32 -5.34
N GLU A 10 26.15 -10.16 -6.02
CA GLU A 10 26.39 -10.62 -7.38
C GLU A 10 25.33 -10.03 -8.34
N PRO A 11 25.53 -10.10 -9.66
CA PRO A 11 24.60 -9.53 -10.64
C PRO A 11 23.14 -9.98 -10.52
N HIS A 12 22.90 -11.16 -9.95
CA HIS A 12 21.59 -11.76 -9.77
C HIS A 12 21.12 -11.79 -8.31
N SER A 13 21.86 -11.16 -7.39
CA SER A 13 21.44 -11.06 -5.99
C SER A 13 20.18 -10.22 -5.87
N GLN A 14 19.20 -10.74 -5.12
CA GLN A 14 17.98 -9.99 -4.81
C GLN A 14 18.28 -8.93 -3.73
N HIS A 15 17.76 -7.73 -3.92
CA HIS A 15 17.85 -6.64 -2.96
C HIS A 15 16.46 -6.08 -2.69
N ILE A 16 16.19 -5.70 -1.43
CA ILE A 16 14.93 -5.06 -1.07
C ILE A 16 14.76 -3.73 -1.83
N ALA A 17 13.69 -3.61 -2.62
CA ALA A 17 13.42 -2.42 -3.42
C ALA A 17 12.82 -1.26 -2.60
N ARG A 18 12.32 -1.55 -1.40
CA ARG A 18 11.57 -0.63 -0.53
C ARG A 18 10.49 0.11 -1.36
N SER A 19 10.44 1.43 -1.29
CA SER A 19 9.46 2.23 -2.01
C SER A 19 9.55 2.13 -3.54
N GLY A 20 10.62 1.54 -4.10
CA GLY A 20 10.66 1.18 -5.52
C GLY A 20 9.51 0.24 -5.93
N SER A 21 9.01 -0.58 -5.00
CA SER A 21 7.86 -1.46 -5.25
C SER A 21 6.56 -0.71 -5.56
N LYS A 22 6.41 0.55 -5.11
CA LYS A 22 5.18 1.35 -5.32
C LYS A 22 4.95 1.65 -6.80
N SER A 23 6.01 1.89 -7.55
CA SER A 23 5.94 2.11 -9.00
C SER A 23 5.46 0.87 -9.74
N ILE A 24 5.80 -0.32 -9.24
CA ILE A 24 5.30 -1.58 -9.78
C ILE A 24 3.79 -1.68 -9.53
N THR A 25 3.33 -1.42 -8.29
CA THR A 25 1.90 -1.39 -7.96
C THR A 25 1.14 -0.39 -8.84
N GLY A 26 1.64 0.84 -9.01
CA GLY A 26 1.03 1.84 -9.89
C GLY A 26 0.94 1.39 -11.35
N THR A 27 1.98 0.72 -11.85
CA THR A 27 1.99 0.15 -13.22
C THR A 27 0.92 -0.92 -13.37
N MET A 28 0.75 -1.81 -12.39
CA MET A 28 -0.31 -2.81 -12.39
C MET A 28 -1.70 -2.17 -12.44
N PHE A 29 -1.92 -1.07 -11.72
CA PHE A 29 -3.17 -0.32 -11.81
C PHE A 29 -3.40 0.27 -13.20
N GLY A 30 -2.37 0.77 -13.88
CA GLY A 30 -2.47 1.18 -15.29
C GLY A 30 -2.96 0.05 -16.21
N ILE A 31 -2.52 -1.18 -15.98
CA ILE A 31 -2.98 -2.37 -16.71
C ILE A 31 -4.46 -2.68 -16.38
N LEU A 32 -4.84 -2.66 -15.10
CA LEU A 32 -6.21 -2.92 -14.65
C LEU A 32 -7.20 -1.90 -15.22
N VAL A 33 -6.81 -0.62 -15.25
CA VAL A 33 -7.58 0.47 -15.87
C VAL A 33 -7.76 0.22 -17.36
N ARG A 34 -6.68 -0.09 -18.08
CA ARG A 34 -6.76 -0.41 -19.52
C ARG A 34 -7.65 -1.62 -19.81
N ARG A 35 -7.71 -2.59 -18.90
CA ARG A 35 -8.59 -3.77 -19.00
C ARG A 35 -10.04 -3.51 -18.59
N GLY A 36 -10.36 -2.30 -18.12
CA GLY A 36 -11.70 -1.96 -17.63
C GLY A 36 -12.09 -2.65 -16.32
N LEU A 37 -11.11 -3.16 -15.57
CA LEU A 37 -11.35 -3.86 -14.29
C LEU A 37 -11.48 -2.89 -13.11
N ILE A 38 -10.89 -1.71 -13.23
CA ILE A 38 -10.97 -0.66 -12.22
C ILE A 38 -11.06 0.70 -12.91
N ASP A 39 -11.85 1.59 -12.31
CA ASP A 39 -12.00 2.97 -12.75
C ASP A 39 -11.29 3.88 -11.74
N PRO A 40 -10.30 4.70 -12.16
CA PRO A 40 -9.58 5.61 -11.26
C PRO A 40 -10.49 6.60 -10.52
N GLU A 41 -11.60 7.00 -11.15
CA GLU A 41 -12.55 7.96 -10.58
C GLU A 41 -13.58 7.30 -9.66
N SER A 42 -13.63 5.97 -9.62
CA SER A 42 -14.50 5.25 -8.70
C SER A 42 -14.03 5.41 -7.26
N LEU A 43 -15.00 5.51 -6.34
CA LEU A 43 -14.72 5.55 -4.91
C LEU A 43 -14.04 4.24 -4.47
N VAL A 44 -13.03 4.35 -3.61
CA VAL A 44 -12.37 3.19 -3.00
C VAL A 44 -13.39 2.31 -2.26
N THR A 45 -14.37 2.94 -1.60
CA THR A 45 -15.44 2.27 -0.85
C THR A 45 -16.41 1.48 -1.71
N ARG A 46 -16.38 1.65 -3.04
CA ARG A 46 -17.09 0.77 -3.97
C ARG A 46 -16.52 -0.65 -3.93
N TYR A 47 -15.21 -0.78 -3.73
CA TYR A 47 -14.48 -2.05 -3.74
C TYR A 47 -14.23 -2.58 -2.32
N LEU A 48 -14.00 -1.68 -1.37
CA LEU A 48 -13.79 -1.98 0.05
C LEU A 48 -14.82 -1.21 0.91
N PRO A 49 -16.07 -1.70 1.04
CA PRO A 49 -17.15 -0.98 1.71
C PRO A 49 -16.86 -0.67 3.19
N GLU A 50 -16.05 -1.48 3.86
CA GLU A 50 -15.63 -1.29 5.25
C GLU A 50 -14.84 0.02 5.44
N LEU A 51 -14.18 0.51 4.39
CA LEU A 51 -13.45 1.77 4.44
C LEU A 51 -14.36 3.00 4.57
N GLN A 52 -15.68 2.85 4.46
CA GLN A 52 -16.64 3.93 4.72
C GLN A 52 -16.53 4.49 6.14
N ALA A 53 -16.09 3.68 7.11
CA ALA A 53 -15.88 4.08 8.50
C ALA A 53 -14.50 4.73 8.76
N THR A 54 -13.67 4.89 7.73
CA THR A 54 -12.27 5.33 7.86
C THR A 54 -12.07 6.73 7.28
N ALA A 55 -10.82 7.22 7.31
CA ALA A 55 -10.39 8.45 6.65
C ALA A 55 -10.40 8.33 5.12
N TYR A 56 -10.58 7.13 4.54
CA TYR A 56 -10.68 6.90 3.09
C TYR A 56 -12.09 7.10 2.52
N ARG A 57 -13.10 7.38 3.36
CA ARG A 57 -14.47 7.65 2.90
C ARG A 57 -14.49 8.80 1.89
N GLY A 58 -15.00 8.55 0.70
CA GLY A 58 -15.01 9.56 -0.37
C GLY A 58 -13.69 9.72 -1.15
N ALA A 59 -12.65 8.94 -0.84
CA ALA A 59 -11.46 8.85 -1.70
C ALA A 59 -11.78 8.10 -3.00
N THR A 60 -11.21 8.55 -4.12
CA THR A 60 -11.19 7.78 -5.37
C THR A 60 -9.93 6.92 -5.42
N VAL A 61 -9.89 5.96 -6.34
CA VAL A 61 -8.68 5.16 -6.60
C VAL A 61 -7.52 6.07 -7.03
N GLN A 62 -7.80 7.09 -7.85
CA GLN A 62 -6.81 8.08 -8.29
C GLN A 62 -6.20 8.85 -7.11
N HIS A 63 -6.99 9.21 -6.10
CA HIS A 63 -6.46 9.86 -4.89
C HIS A 63 -5.43 9.01 -4.13
N LEU A 64 -5.55 7.68 -4.18
CA LEU A 64 -4.54 6.78 -3.60
C LEU A 64 -3.29 6.72 -4.49
N LEU A 65 -3.47 6.57 -5.81
CA LEU A 65 -2.37 6.50 -6.78
C LEU A 65 -1.50 7.75 -6.74
N ASP A 66 -2.11 8.92 -6.59
CA ASP A 66 -1.42 10.22 -6.54
C ASP A 66 -0.95 10.62 -5.14
N MET A 67 -1.16 9.76 -4.12
CA MET A 67 -0.87 10.08 -2.72
C MET A 67 -1.60 11.34 -2.21
N THR A 68 -2.76 11.68 -2.76
CA THR A 68 -3.56 12.86 -2.39
C THR A 68 -4.77 12.56 -1.51
N ALA A 69 -4.99 11.30 -1.13
CA ALA A 69 -6.00 10.97 -0.14
C ALA A 69 -5.64 11.58 1.23
N GLY A 70 -6.56 12.32 1.86
CA GLY A 70 -6.33 13.00 3.13
C GLY A 70 -6.43 12.10 4.36
N ALA A 71 -5.80 10.93 4.33
CA ALA A 71 -5.68 10.01 5.46
C ALA A 71 -4.28 10.09 6.10
N THR A 72 -4.19 9.94 7.42
CA THR A 72 -2.91 9.96 8.14
C THR A 72 -2.93 9.08 9.39
N LEU A 73 -1.74 8.74 9.88
CA LEU A 73 -1.51 8.25 11.24
C LEU A 73 -0.63 9.25 12.01
N LYS A 74 -0.68 9.21 13.34
CA LYS A 74 0.18 10.02 14.20
C LYS A 74 1.54 9.36 14.41
N GLY A 75 2.55 10.20 14.59
CA GLY A 75 3.92 9.79 14.94
C GLY A 75 4.79 9.36 13.77
N LEU A 76 6.00 8.93 14.09
CA LEU A 76 6.99 8.46 13.12
C LEU A 76 6.99 6.94 13.12
N TRP A 77 7.05 6.35 11.93
CA TRP A 77 6.95 4.91 11.70
C TRP A 77 7.98 4.06 12.46
N TYR A 78 9.10 4.65 12.89
CA TYR A 78 10.20 3.97 13.59
C TYR A 78 10.29 4.32 15.09
N VAL A 79 9.46 5.25 15.57
CA VAL A 79 9.42 5.60 17.00
C VAL A 79 8.39 4.70 17.65
N PRO A 80 8.72 3.90 18.68
CA PRO A 80 7.74 3.03 19.33
C PRO A 80 6.53 3.79 19.90
N ASN A 81 5.45 3.05 20.17
CA ASN A 81 4.27 3.54 20.90
C ASN A 81 3.53 4.71 20.22
N ASN A 82 3.42 4.68 18.88
CA ASN A 82 2.53 5.56 18.13
C ASN A 82 1.77 4.80 17.04
N ASP A 83 0.74 5.44 16.49
CA ASP A 83 -0.17 4.79 15.54
C ASP A 83 0.55 4.32 14.27
N TYR A 84 1.47 5.13 13.72
CA TYR A 84 2.21 4.75 12.51
C TYR A 84 3.17 3.58 12.79
N PHE A 85 3.85 3.60 13.93
CA PHE A 85 4.67 2.46 14.35
C PHE A 85 3.85 1.17 14.49
N ASN A 86 2.68 1.26 15.13
CA ASN A 86 1.79 0.11 15.29
C ASN A 86 1.28 -0.44 13.95
N TYR A 87 1.00 0.43 12.97
CA TYR A 87 0.74 0.01 11.59
C TYR A 87 1.95 -0.71 10.97
N VAL A 88 3.18 -0.19 11.16
CA VAL A 88 4.38 -0.84 10.61
C VAL A 88 4.63 -2.21 11.25
N VAL A 89 4.38 -2.37 12.55
CA VAL A 89 4.40 -3.69 13.20
C VAL A 89 3.39 -4.63 12.55
N ALA A 90 2.16 -4.17 12.27
CA ALA A 90 1.13 -4.97 11.61
C ALA A 90 1.50 -5.42 10.19
N THR A 91 2.49 -4.78 9.54
CA THR A 91 3.05 -5.23 8.26
C THR A 91 4.09 -6.37 8.41
N GLY A 92 4.47 -6.71 9.65
CA GLY A 92 5.53 -7.67 9.95
C GLY A 92 6.95 -7.09 9.86
N TYR A 93 7.11 -5.80 9.56
CA TYR A 93 8.43 -5.18 9.32
C TYR A 93 9.38 -5.21 10.54
N PHE A 94 8.83 -5.15 11.76
CA PHE A 94 9.60 -5.21 13.00
C PHE A 94 9.59 -6.59 13.68
N GLY A 95 9.13 -7.64 12.99
CA GLY A 95 8.99 -8.99 13.54
C GLY A 95 7.59 -9.31 14.07
N PRO A 96 7.38 -10.51 14.65
CA PRO A 96 6.07 -10.95 15.12
C PRO A 96 5.55 -10.06 16.27
N PRO A 97 4.23 -9.81 16.34
CA PRO A 97 3.62 -8.85 17.27
C PRO A 97 3.64 -9.27 18.74
N GLU A 98 4.32 -10.36 19.10
CA GLU A 98 4.40 -10.88 20.48
C GLU A 98 5.02 -9.88 21.48
N GLY A 99 5.67 -8.81 20.99
CA GLY A 99 6.15 -7.67 21.79
C GLY A 99 5.35 -6.37 21.66
N HIS A 100 4.23 -6.37 20.93
CA HIS A 100 3.51 -5.15 20.53
C HIS A 100 1.98 -5.27 20.76
N PRO A 101 1.52 -5.16 22.01
CA PRO A 101 0.11 -5.37 22.36
C PRO A 101 -0.86 -4.37 21.69
N ASP A 102 -0.39 -3.17 21.37
CA ASP A 102 -1.21 -2.12 20.74
C ASP A 102 -1.28 -2.26 19.20
N ALA A 103 -0.39 -3.07 18.62
CA ALA A 103 -0.34 -3.29 17.18
C ALA A 103 -1.58 -4.08 16.72
N PRO A 104 -2.23 -3.67 15.63
CA PRO A 104 -3.24 -4.48 14.95
C PRO A 104 -2.67 -5.85 14.53
N ALA A 105 -3.54 -6.86 14.46
CA ALA A 105 -3.14 -8.22 14.11
C ALA A 105 -2.59 -8.33 12.67
N ASP A 106 -3.07 -7.47 11.76
CA ASP A 106 -2.67 -7.44 10.36
C ASP A 106 -2.86 -6.05 9.74
N ILE A 107 -2.39 -5.90 8.50
CA ILE A 107 -2.49 -4.66 7.71
C ILE A 107 -3.95 -4.20 7.54
N TRP A 108 -4.90 -5.12 7.39
CA TRP A 108 -6.31 -4.75 7.20
C TRP A 108 -6.89 -4.12 8.46
N GLN A 109 -6.68 -4.75 9.62
CA GLN A 109 -7.06 -4.18 10.91
C GLN A 109 -6.34 -2.85 11.17
N ALA A 110 -5.10 -2.69 10.72
CA ALA A 110 -4.39 -1.43 10.82
C ALA A 110 -5.01 -0.32 9.95
N ILE A 111 -5.38 -0.63 8.71
CA ILE A 111 -6.05 0.30 7.80
C ILE A 111 -7.41 0.74 8.36
N LEU A 112 -8.19 -0.19 8.93
CA LEU A 112 -9.49 0.13 9.53
C LEU A 112 -9.39 1.10 10.72
N ARG A 113 -8.23 1.20 11.38
CA ARG A 113 -7.99 2.17 12.46
C ARG A 113 -7.62 3.57 11.96
N ILE A 114 -7.36 3.76 10.66
CA ILE A 114 -7.03 5.07 10.07
C ILE A 114 -8.33 5.87 9.90
N THR A 115 -8.83 6.49 10.97
CA THR A 115 -10.13 7.17 10.98
C THR A 115 -10.03 8.70 10.86
N GLU A 116 -8.88 9.28 11.19
CA GLU A 116 -8.65 10.72 11.20
C GLU A 116 -8.37 11.27 9.78
N PRO A 117 -9.24 12.16 9.24
CA PRO A 117 -8.92 12.90 8.03
C PRO A 117 -7.96 14.05 8.35
N GLU A 118 -6.99 14.30 7.49
CA GLU A 118 -6.05 15.41 7.62
C GLU A 118 -6.24 16.53 6.60
N ALA A 119 -6.99 16.27 5.53
CA ALA A 119 -7.31 17.21 4.46
C ALA A 119 -8.45 16.64 3.60
N PRO A 120 -9.15 17.47 2.80
CA PRO A 120 -9.97 16.95 1.72
C PRO A 120 -9.13 16.09 0.75
N HIS A 121 -9.68 15.00 0.22
CA HIS A 121 -9.00 14.22 -0.81
C HIS A 121 -8.73 15.10 -2.06
N GLY A 122 -7.55 14.95 -2.65
CA GLY A 122 -7.14 15.73 -3.81
C GLY A 122 -6.56 17.12 -3.48
N ALA A 123 -6.69 17.60 -2.23
CA ALA A 123 -6.26 18.96 -1.88
C ALA A 123 -4.73 19.17 -1.89
N ARG A 124 -3.94 18.14 -1.57
CA ARG A 124 -2.48 18.19 -1.58
C ARG A 124 -1.86 16.80 -1.64
N PHE A 125 -0.64 16.73 -2.17
CA PHE A 125 0.20 15.54 -2.07
C PHE A 125 0.70 15.32 -0.63
N LYS A 126 0.58 14.09 -0.13
CA LYS A 126 1.29 13.64 1.08
C LYS A 126 1.67 12.18 0.93
N TYR A 127 2.98 11.93 0.90
CA TYR A 127 3.50 10.57 0.90
C TYR A 127 3.08 9.83 2.18
N PHE A 128 2.39 8.69 2.03
CA PHE A 128 1.85 7.91 3.14
C PHE A 128 1.69 6.45 2.73
N ASP A 129 2.48 5.54 3.32
CA ASP A 129 2.56 4.13 2.88
C ASP A 129 1.21 3.39 2.90
N PRO A 130 0.32 3.55 3.91
CA PRO A 130 -0.96 2.85 3.93
C PRO A 130 -1.84 3.05 2.68
N LYS A 131 -1.66 4.15 1.92
CA LYS A 131 -2.39 4.36 0.66
C LYS A 131 -2.08 3.28 -0.38
N ILE A 132 -0.83 2.80 -0.41
CA ILE A 132 -0.40 1.73 -1.31
C ILE A 132 -0.93 0.37 -0.85
N ASP A 133 -1.01 0.12 0.45
CA ASP A 133 -1.56 -1.14 0.94
C ASP A 133 -3.07 -1.24 0.65
N VAL A 134 -3.80 -0.12 0.74
CA VAL A 134 -5.18 -0.07 0.25
C VAL A 134 -5.26 -0.40 -1.24
N LEU A 135 -4.35 0.13 -2.08
CA LEU A 135 -4.28 -0.25 -3.49
C LEU A 135 -3.95 -1.74 -3.69
N ALA A 136 -3.07 -2.32 -2.88
CA ALA A 136 -2.76 -3.75 -2.95
C ALA A 136 -3.99 -4.62 -2.63
N LEU A 137 -4.79 -4.24 -1.62
CA LEU A 137 -6.05 -4.92 -1.30
C LEU A 137 -7.09 -4.75 -2.42
N LEU A 138 -7.21 -3.55 -2.99
CA LEU A 138 -8.06 -3.30 -4.16
C LEU A 138 -7.66 -4.20 -5.33
N TRP A 139 -6.36 -4.31 -5.60
CA TRP A 139 -5.85 -5.16 -6.67
C TRP A 139 -6.27 -6.62 -6.48
N GLN A 140 -6.13 -7.18 -5.27
CA GLN A 140 -6.56 -8.56 -4.99
C GLN A 140 -8.04 -8.78 -5.33
N ILE A 141 -8.90 -7.83 -4.95
CA ILE A 141 -10.34 -7.91 -5.23
C ILE A 141 -10.64 -7.86 -6.73
N VAL A 142 -10.06 -6.88 -7.45
CA VAL A 142 -10.40 -6.66 -8.87
C VAL A 142 -9.73 -7.64 -9.82
N SER A 143 -8.60 -8.25 -9.42
CA SER A 143 -7.92 -9.27 -10.21
C SER A 143 -8.49 -10.67 -10.00
N GLY A 144 -9.24 -10.89 -8.91
CA GLY A 144 -9.70 -12.22 -8.51
C GLY A 144 -8.56 -13.11 -7.97
N GLU A 145 -7.37 -12.55 -7.77
CA GLU A 145 -6.23 -13.26 -7.22
C GLU A 145 -6.17 -13.04 -5.70
N GLY A 146 -6.11 -14.13 -4.92
CA GLY A 146 -5.96 -14.07 -3.46
C GLY A 146 -4.65 -13.38 -3.04
N SER A 147 -4.53 -13.01 -1.77
CA SER A 147 -3.44 -12.21 -1.18
C SER A 147 -1.99 -12.65 -1.46
N ALA A 148 -1.77 -13.85 -1.99
CA ALA A 148 -0.46 -14.37 -2.40
C ALA A 148 0.01 -13.91 -3.80
N ALA A 149 -0.82 -13.23 -4.58
CA ALA A 149 -0.59 -13.10 -6.03
C ALA A 149 0.32 -11.95 -6.49
N VAL A 150 0.79 -11.11 -5.58
CA VAL A 150 1.83 -10.10 -5.90
C VAL A 150 3.11 -10.75 -6.43
N GLY A 151 3.34 -12.03 -6.12
CA GLY A 151 4.46 -12.83 -6.63
C GLY A 151 4.17 -13.68 -7.87
N THR A 152 2.92 -13.81 -8.33
CA THR A 152 2.52 -14.76 -9.40
C THR A 152 2.16 -14.10 -10.72
N THR A 153 2.29 -12.77 -10.83
CA THR A 153 2.22 -12.12 -12.15
C THR A 153 3.30 -12.72 -13.03
N ASP A 154 2.89 -13.39 -14.12
CA ASP A 154 3.79 -13.95 -15.13
C ASP A 154 4.60 -12.81 -15.79
N TRP A 155 5.75 -12.52 -15.19
CA TRP A 155 6.76 -11.56 -15.67
C TRP A 155 7.31 -11.93 -17.06
N GLY A 156 6.99 -13.13 -17.58
CA GLY A 156 7.39 -13.60 -18.90
C GLY A 156 6.88 -12.75 -20.06
N ARG A 157 5.90 -11.86 -19.85
CA ARG A 157 5.35 -10.96 -20.87
C ARG A 157 6.06 -9.60 -21.00
N LEU A 158 7.09 -9.34 -20.20
CA LEU A 158 7.95 -8.14 -20.30
C LEU A 158 9.30 -8.40 -20.97
N ARG A 159 9.45 -9.54 -21.65
CA ARG A 159 10.60 -9.84 -22.52
C ARG A 159 10.23 -9.67 -23.98
#